data_AF-A0A9D2R3S3-F1
#
_entry.id   AF-A0A9D2R3S3-F1
#
_cell.length_a   1.000
_cell.length_b   1.000
_cell.length_c   1.000
_cell.angle_alpha   90.00
_cell.angle_beta   90.00
_cell.angle_gamma   90.00
#
_symmetry.space_group_name_H-M   'P 1'
#
loop_
_entity.id
_entity.type
_entity.pdbx_description
1 polymer ?
#
loop_
_entity_poly.entity_id
_entity_poly.type
_entity_poly.pdbx_seq_one_letter_code
_entity_poly.pdbx_strand_id
1 'polypeptide(L)'
;MKKVVKFGGSSLASAEQFRKVRSIIKADPERRFVVPSAPGKRSKDDEKVTDMLYACYALAEEGGDFAEKLAAIRVRYEEIIQGLSLKLSLDEEFKTIEENFRNRAGKDYAASRGEYLNGIIMAAYLKFPFVDAAEVILFDENGSFDD
;
A
#
# COMPACT_ATOMS: atom_id res chain seq x y z
N MET A 1 -14.38 -24.13 -3.73
CA MET A 1 -13.91 -23.17 -4.76
C MET A 1 -12.96 -22.16 -4.10
N LYS A 2 -11.87 -21.72 -4.74
CA LYS A 2 -11.05 -20.63 -4.19
C LYS A 2 -11.66 -19.29 -4.65
N LYS A 3 -11.91 -18.37 -3.73
CA LYS A 3 -12.47 -17.04 -3.97
C LYS A 3 -11.42 -15.95 -3.82
N VAL A 4 -11.53 -14.93 -4.66
CA VAL A 4 -10.75 -13.70 -4.63
C VAL A 4 -11.60 -12.58 -4.05
N VAL A 5 -11.02 -11.70 -3.24
CA VAL A 5 -11.67 -10.48 -2.76
C VAL A 5 -10.78 -9.27 -2.98
N LYS A 6 -11.39 -8.15 -3.34
CA LYS A 6 -10.72 -6.85 -3.50
C LYS A 6 -11.33 -5.86 -2.52
N PHE A 7 -10.49 -5.10 -1.83
CA PHE A 7 -10.91 -4.04 -0.91
C PHE A 7 -10.40 -2.69 -1.40
N GLY A 8 -11.31 -1.74 -1.58
CA GLY A 8 -10.97 -0.37 -1.97
C GLY A 8 -10.35 0.41 -0.82
N GLY A 9 -9.77 1.58 -1.13
CA GLY A 9 -8.99 2.36 -0.15
C GLY A 9 -9.80 2.81 1.08
N SER A 10 -11.07 3.16 0.92
CA SER A 10 -11.93 3.52 2.08
C SER A 10 -12.11 2.36 3.06
N SER A 11 -12.16 1.12 2.56
CA SER A 11 -12.23 -0.10 3.38
C SER A 11 -10.91 -0.42 4.09
N LEU A 12 -9.84 0.32 3.80
CA LEU A 12 -8.50 0.12 4.33
C LEU A 12 -7.90 1.42 4.87
N ALA A 13 -8.72 2.44 5.14
CA ALA A 13 -8.27 3.76 5.55
C ALA A 13 -7.73 3.82 6.99
N SER A 14 -8.05 2.84 7.83
CA SER A 14 -7.67 2.80 9.25
C SER A 14 -7.65 1.38 9.81
N ALA A 15 -7.03 1.21 10.98
CA ALA A 15 -7.03 -0.06 11.71
C ALA A 15 -8.45 -0.58 12.04
N GLU A 16 -9.43 0.29 12.24
CA GLU A 16 -10.83 -0.10 12.44
C GLU A 16 -11.40 -0.76 11.17
N GLN A 17 -11.13 -0.17 10.01
CA GLN A 17 -11.59 -0.70 8.73
C GLN A 17 -10.91 -2.03 8.39
N PHE A 18 -9.60 -2.16 8.68
CA PHE A 18 -8.89 -3.43 8.58
C PHE A 18 -9.54 -4.56 9.41
N ARG A 19 -10.01 -4.27 10.63
CA ARG A 19 -10.73 -5.25 11.45
C ARG A 19 -12.02 -5.72 10.75
N LYS A 20 -12.79 -4.80 10.17
CA LYS A 20 -14.01 -5.14 9.39
C LYS A 20 -13.66 -6.03 8.20
N VAL A 21 -12.62 -5.67 7.45
CA VAL A 21 -12.12 -6.45 6.31
C VAL A 21 -11.70 -7.86 6.73
N ARG A 22 -10.96 -8.02 7.83
CA ARG A 22 -10.59 -9.36 8.35
C ARG A 22 -11.81 -10.18 8.72
N SER A 23 -12.82 -9.60 9.35
CA SER A 23 -14.07 -10.30 9.66
C SER A 23 -14.77 -10.79 8.39
N ILE A 24 -14.83 -9.95 7.35
CA ILE A 24 -15.37 -10.34 6.04
C ILE A 24 -14.57 -11.51 5.47
N ILE A 25 -13.24 -11.42 5.44
CA ILE A 25 -12.40 -12.49 4.87
C ILE A 25 -12.58 -13.80 5.64
N LYS A 26 -12.58 -13.76 6.99
CA LYS A 26 -12.70 -14.95 7.83
C LYS A 26 -14.10 -15.55 7.89
N ALA A 27 -15.14 -14.80 7.51
CA ALA A 27 -16.52 -15.30 7.44
C ALA A 27 -16.72 -16.34 6.32
N ASP A 28 -15.81 -16.43 5.35
CA ASP A 28 -15.86 -17.44 4.29
C ASP A 28 -14.47 -18.03 4.06
N PRO A 29 -14.21 -19.29 4.46
CA PRO A 29 -12.89 -19.92 4.34
C PRO A 29 -12.45 -20.12 2.88
N GLU A 30 -13.35 -19.95 1.91
CA GLU A 30 -13.02 -19.98 0.49
C GLU A 30 -12.31 -18.70 0.01
N ARG A 31 -12.38 -17.59 0.76
CA ARG A 31 -11.67 -16.33 0.46
C ARG A 31 -10.17 -16.48 0.74
N ARG A 32 -9.44 -16.95 -0.27
CA ARG A 32 -8.02 -17.31 -0.18
C ARG A 32 -7.08 -16.28 -0.80
N PHE A 33 -7.58 -15.39 -1.65
CA PHE A 33 -6.79 -14.34 -2.30
C PHE A 33 -7.37 -12.96 -1.99
N VAL A 34 -6.51 -12.02 -1.59
CA VAL A 34 -6.90 -10.70 -1.12
C VAL A 34 -6.09 -9.66 -1.88
N VAL A 35 -6.78 -8.74 -2.55
CA VAL A 35 -6.17 -7.63 -3.29
C VAL A 35 -6.50 -6.31 -2.58
N PRO A 36 -5.57 -5.76 -1.77
CA PRO A 36 -5.78 -4.49 -1.09
C PRO A 36 -5.40 -3.30 -1.99
N SER A 37 -6.18 -2.21 -1.93
CA SER A 37 -5.75 -0.90 -2.41
C SER A 37 -4.92 -0.15 -1.36
N ALA A 38 -4.25 0.95 -1.73
CA ALA A 38 -3.66 1.88 -0.77
C ALA A 38 -4.71 2.43 0.22
N PRO A 39 -4.31 2.88 1.43
CA PRO A 39 -5.23 3.50 2.37
C PRO A 39 -5.92 4.73 1.76
N GLY A 40 -7.25 4.73 1.83
CA GLY A 40 -8.07 5.86 1.43
C GLY A 40 -8.15 6.94 2.49
N LYS A 41 -8.97 7.96 2.20
CA LYS A 41 -9.26 9.05 3.13
C LYS A 41 -10.02 8.54 4.38
N ARG A 42 -9.65 9.03 5.56
CA ARG A 42 -10.33 8.77 6.85
C ARG A 42 -11.55 9.67 7.06
N SER A 43 -11.50 10.88 6.51
CA SER A 43 -12.58 11.88 6.55
C SER A 43 -12.62 12.66 5.22
N LYS A 44 -13.57 13.58 5.06
CA LYS A 44 -13.69 14.38 3.81
C LYS A 44 -12.47 15.25 3.55
N ASP A 45 -11.88 15.78 4.62
CA ASP A 45 -10.74 16.71 4.59
C ASP A 45 -9.37 15.99 4.62
N ASP A 46 -9.38 14.66 4.73
CA ASP A 46 -8.17 13.84 4.73
C ASP A 46 -7.63 13.64 3.30
N GLU A 47 -6.34 13.34 3.20
CA GLU A 47 -5.66 13.08 1.93
C GLU A 47 -5.58 11.57 1.65
N LYS A 48 -5.59 11.18 0.37
CA LYS A 48 -5.38 9.80 -0.06
C LYS A 48 -3.89 9.53 -0.13
N VAL A 49 -3.43 8.37 0.35
CA VAL A 49 -1.99 8.05 0.39
C VAL A 49 -1.34 8.07 -1.00
N THR A 50 -2.04 7.64 -2.05
CA THR A 50 -1.53 7.72 -3.43
C THR A 50 -1.24 9.17 -3.86
N ASP A 51 -2.10 10.12 -3.46
CA ASP A 51 -1.92 11.53 -3.81
C ASP A 51 -0.74 12.13 -3.02
N MET A 52 -0.60 11.75 -1.75
CA MET A 52 0.58 12.10 -0.93
C MET A 52 1.88 11.58 -1.56
N LEU A 53 1.89 10.34 -2.09
CA LEU A 53 3.04 9.76 -2.77
C LEU A 53 3.41 10.52 -4.04
N TYR A 54 2.43 10.91 -4.86
CA TYR A 54 2.69 11.75 -6.02
C TYR A 54 3.27 13.10 -5.64
N ALA A 55 2.69 13.77 -4.64
CA ALA A 55 3.19 15.07 -4.16
C ALA A 55 4.60 14.97 -3.56
N CYS A 56 4.89 13.87 -2.86
CA CYS A 56 6.22 13.57 -2.33
C CYS A 56 7.24 13.34 -3.45
N TYR A 57 6.87 12.55 -4.46
CA TYR A 57 7.74 12.24 -5.59
C TYR A 57 8.00 13.45 -6.48
N ALA A 58 7.01 14.33 -6.69
CA ALA A 58 7.19 15.56 -7.45
C ALA A 58 8.31 16.45 -6.88
N LEU A 59 8.38 16.59 -5.55
CA LEU A 59 9.48 17.31 -4.90
C LEU A 59 10.84 16.64 -5.13
N ALA A 60 10.90 15.30 -5.05
CA ALA A 60 12.12 14.55 -5.31
C ALA A 60 12.60 14.71 -6.77
N GLU A 61 11.66 14.68 -7.72
CA GLU A 61 11.93 14.88 -9.15
C GLU A 61 12.54 16.27 -9.42
N GLU A 62 12.05 17.30 -8.73
CA GLU A 62 12.58 18.68 -8.77
C GLU A 62 13.91 18.87 -8.00
N GLY A 63 14.40 17.83 -7.31
CA GLY A 63 15.61 17.90 -6.49
C GLY A 63 15.42 18.62 -5.15
N GLY A 64 14.16 18.82 -4.73
CA GLY A 64 13.80 19.42 -3.45
C GLY A 64 13.87 18.43 -2.29
N ASP A 65 13.74 18.97 -1.08
CA ASP A 65 13.59 18.15 0.14
C ASP A 65 12.15 17.62 0.24
N PHE A 66 12.02 16.30 0.33
CA PHE A 66 10.75 15.59 0.44
C PHE A 66 10.62 14.79 1.75
N ALA A 67 11.56 14.92 2.68
CA ALA A 67 11.63 14.13 3.90
C ALA A 67 10.36 14.26 4.76
N GLU A 68 9.84 15.48 4.92
CA GLU A 68 8.61 15.71 5.70
C GLU A 68 7.38 15.05 5.07
N LYS A 69 7.27 15.09 3.73
CA LYS A 69 6.16 14.43 3.02
C LYS A 69 6.25 12.91 3.14
N LEU A 70 7.45 12.35 3.03
CA LEU A 70 7.66 10.92 3.19
C LEU A 70 7.36 10.47 4.63
N ALA A 71 7.77 11.27 5.63
CA ALA A 71 7.47 11.03 7.03
C ALA A 71 5.95 11.05 7.31
N ALA A 72 5.20 11.98 6.70
CA ALA A 72 3.75 12.00 6.82
C ALA A 72 3.10 10.71 6.28
N ILE A 73 3.60 10.18 5.15
CA ILE A 73 3.13 8.90 4.61
C ILE A 73 3.48 7.74 5.56
N ARG A 74 4.70 7.74 6.13
CA ARG A 74 5.12 6.74 7.12
C ARG A 74 4.19 6.68 8.32
N VAL A 75 3.87 7.83 8.90
CA VAL A 75 2.94 7.95 10.03
C VAL A 75 1.59 7.30 9.72
N ARG A 76 1.08 7.43 8.49
CA ARG A 76 -0.20 6.78 8.08
C ARG A 76 -0.16 5.27 8.22
N TYR A 77 0.94 4.63 7.86
CA TYR A 77 1.07 3.19 7.97
C TYR A 77 1.39 2.75 9.40
N GLU A 78 2.21 3.51 10.12
CA GLU A 78 2.49 3.25 11.53
C GLU A 78 1.22 3.30 12.39
N GLU A 79 0.33 4.27 12.18
CA GLU A 79 -0.98 4.35 12.83
C GLU A 79 -1.81 3.08 12.60
N ILE A 80 -1.81 2.53 11.39
CA ILE A 80 -2.51 1.29 11.06
C ILE A 80 -1.85 0.10 11.76
N ILE A 81 -0.52 -0.02 11.67
CA ILE A 81 0.26 -1.12 12.28
C ILE A 81 0.05 -1.15 13.81
N GLN A 82 0.20 0.00 14.47
CA GLN A 82 -0.01 0.15 15.91
C GLN A 82 -1.48 -0.10 16.28
N GLY A 83 -2.40 0.49 15.51
CA GLY A 83 -3.84 0.31 15.71
C GLY A 83 -4.29 -1.14 15.54
N LEU A 84 -3.56 -1.97 14.80
CA LEU A 84 -3.78 -3.42 14.66
C LEU A 84 -2.92 -4.26 15.62
N SER A 85 -2.08 -3.61 16.43
CA SER A 85 -1.15 -4.25 17.37
C SER A 85 -0.21 -5.26 16.70
N LEU A 86 0.30 -4.90 15.51
CA LEU A 86 1.22 -5.75 14.75
C LEU A 86 2.67 -5.52 15.17
N LYS A 87 3.43 -6.62 15.28
CA LYS A 87 4.90 -6.60 15.35
C LYS A 87 5.47 -6.60 13.94
N LEU A 88 5.29 -5.50 13.22
CA LEU A 88 5.74 -5.29 11.85
C LEU A 88 6.41 -3.90 11.79
N SER A 89 7.54 -3.79 11.11
CA SER A 89 8.14 -2.51 10.73
C SER A 89 8.19 -2.42 9.20
N LEU A 90 8.02 -1.20 8.68
CA LEU A 90 8.19 -0.86 7.26
C LEU A 90 9.42 0.04 7.06
N ASP A 91 10.32 0.15 8.03
CA ASP A 91 11.44 1.09 7.98
C ASP A 91 12.36 0.86 6.78
N GLU A 92 12.71 -0.40 6.50
CA GLU A 92 13.51 -0.76 5.32
C GLU A 92 12.76 -0.46 4.03
N GLU A 93 11.44 -0.70 3.97
CA GLU A 93 10.63 -0.34 2.80
C GLU A 93 10.65 1.16 2.56
N PHE A 94 10.49 1.96 3.62
CA PHE A 94 10.56 3.42 3.50
C PHE A 94 11.95 3.91 3.09
N LYS A 95 13.01 3.27 3.57
CA LYS A 95 14.38 3.57 3.15
C LYS A 95 14.57 3.29 1.65
N THR A 96 14.11 2.15 1.17
CA THR A 96 14.15 1.81 -0.27
C THR A 96 13.30 2.79 -1.10
N ILE A 97 12.12 3.18 -0.62
CA ILE A 97 11.27 4.18 -1.30
C ILE A 97 12.01 5.52 -1.38
N GLU A 98 12.65 5.96 -0.31
CA GLU A 98 13.41 7.21 -0.25
C GLU A 98 14.58 7.21 -1.26
N GLU A 99 15.35 6.12 -1.32
CA GLU A 99 16.43 5.93 -2.29
C GLU A 99 15.90 5.95 -3.74
N ASN A 100 14.80 5.24 -4.01
CA ASN A 100 14.19 5.22 -5.33
C ASN A 100 13.59 6.56 -5.75
N PHE A 101 13.09 7.35 -4.80
CA PHE A 101 12.61 8.71 -5.08
C PHE A 101 13.78 9.63 -5.46
N ARG A 102 14.91 9.55 -4.73
CA ARG A 102 16.15 10.26 -5.10
C ARG A 102 16.68 9.85 -6.48
N ASN A 103 16.57 8.57 -6.81
CA ASN A 103 16.98 8.02 -8.09
C ASN A 103 15.94 8.20 -9.20
N ARG A 104 14.83 8.90 -8.94
CA ARG A 104 13.77 9.19 -9.92
C ARG A 104 13.21 7.94 -10.59
N ALA A 105 12.86 6.93 -9.79
CA ALA A 105 12.31 5.65 -10.25
C ALA A 105 10.97 5.74 -11.01
N GLY A 106 10.36 6.92 -11.09
CA GLY A 106 9.17 7.18 -11.90
C GLY A 106 7.89 7.31 -11.08
N LYS A 107 6.90 7.97 -11.69
CA LYS A 107 5.59 8.25 -11.09
C LYS A 107 4.78 6.97 -10.81
N ASP A 108 4.92 5.95 -11.66
CA ASP A 108 4.23 4.67 -11.49
C ASP A 108 4.80 3.88 -10.32
N TYR A 109 6.13 3.89 -10.14
CA TYR A 109 6.76 3.36 -8.94
C TYR A 109 6.20 4.06 -7.71
N ALA A 110 6.23 5.40 -7.66
CA ALA A 110 5.74 6.18 -6.53
C ALA A 110 4.28 5.87 -6.19
N ALA A 111 3.39 5.83 -7.18
CA ALA A 111 1.99 5.51 -6.99
C ALA A 111 1.78 4.09 -6.42
N SER A 112 2.50 3.10 -6.96
CA SER A 112 2.36 1.68 -6.58
C SER A 112 2.72 1.41 -5.12
N ARG A 113 3.56 2.26 -4.50
CA ARG A 113 4.02 2.05 -3.12
C ARG A 113 2.88 2.09 -2.11
N GLY A 114 1.79 2.78 -2.42
CA GLY A 114 0.60 2.81 -1.59
C GLY A 114 0.00 1.41 -1.42
N GLU A 115 -0.28 0.75 -2.54
CA GLU A 115 -0.82 -0.60 -2.60
C GLU A 115 0.17 -1.62 -2.02
N TYR A 116 1.44 -1.51 -2.39
CA TYR A 116 2.51 -2.40 -1.95
C TYR A 116 2.64 -2.47 -0.43
N LEU A 117 2.81 -1.32 0.24
CA LEU A 117 2.95 -1.25 1.69
C LEU A 117 1.69 -1.77 2.40
N ASN A 118 0.51 -1.46 1.88
CA ASN A 118 -0.73 -1.94 2.45
C ASN A 118 -0.92 -3.45 2.27
N GLY A 119 -0.38 -4.01 1.17
CA GLY A 119 -0.27 -5.45 0.92
C GLY A 119 0.53 -6.17 1.99
N ILE A 120 1.71 -5.64 2.35
CA ILE A 120 2.56 -6.19 3.42
C ILE A 120 1.81 -6.21 4.76
N ILE A 121 1.16 -5.09 5.13
CA ILE A 121 0.38 -5.01 6.38
C ILE A 121 -0.78 -6.00 6.37
N MET A 122 -1.54 -6.09 5.27
CA MET A 122 -2.67 -7.01 5.15
C MET A 122 -2.21 -8.47 5.27
N ALA A 123 -1.12 -8.84 4.60
CA ALA A 123 -0.53 -10.16 4.67
C ALA A 123 -0.13 -10.51 6.12
N ALA A 124 0.60 -9.60 6.80
CA ALA A 124 1.01 -9.77 8.19
C ALA A 124 -0.17 -9.88 9.16
N TYR A 125 -1.25 -9.13 8.91
CA TYR A 125 -2.45 -9.11 9.74
C TYR A 125 -3.30 -10.38 9.58
N LEU A 126 -3.48 -10.85 8.34
CA LEU A 126 -4.28 -12.04 8.04
C LEU A 126 -3.51 -13.36 8.24
N LYS A 127 -2.17 -13.27 8.36
CA LYS A 127 -1.22 -14.39 8.32
C LYS A 127 -1.26 -15.12 6.98
N PHE A 128 -1.31 -14.35 5.90
CA PHE A 128 -1.23 -14.84 4.52
C PHE A 128 0.18 -14.55 3.99
N PRO A 129 0.69 -15.35 3.03
CA PRO A 129 1.87 -14.97 2.26
C PRO A 129 1.63 -13.64 1.53
N PHE A 130 2.63 -12.76 1.55
CA PHE A 130 2.67 -11.62 0.64
C PHE A 130 3.25 -12.07 -0.69
N VAL A 131 2.66 -11.59 -1.79
CA VAL A 131 3.13 -11.81 -3.16
C VAL A 131 3.15 -10.44 -3.82
N ASP A 132 4.32 -9.98 -4.23
CA ASP A 132 4.44 -8.70 -4.93
C ASP A 132 3.81 -8.82 -6.32
N ALA A 133 3.02 -7.82 -6.71
CA ALA A 133 2.44 -7.75 -8.05
C ALA A 133 3.53 -7.76 -9.14
N ALA A 134 4.72 -7.21 -8.86
CA ALA A 134 5.84 -7.23 -9.80
C ALA A 134 6.34 -8.64 -10.16
N GLU A 135 6.06 -9.66 -9.33
CA GLU A 135 6.47 -11.04 -9.59
C GLU A 135 5.44 -11.83 -10.43
N VAL A 136 4.22 -11.31 -10.58
CA VAL A 136 3.09 -12.08 -11.12
C VAL A 136 2.25 -11.34 -12.18
N ILE A 137 2.34 -10.02 -12.27
CA ILE A 137 1.65 -9.19 -13.26
C ILE A 137 2.72 -8.57 -14.15
N LEU A 138 2.76 -9.01 -15.40
CA LEU A 138 3.75 -8.59 -16.39
C LEU A 138 3.04 -7.92 -17.57
N PHE A 139 3.75 -6.98 -18.20
CA PHE A 139 3.34 -6.35 -19.44
C PHE A 139 4.36 -6.68 -20.52
N ASP A 140 3.89 -6.89 -21.74
CA ASP A 140 4.76 -7.07 -22.90
C ASP A 140 5.43 -5.74 -23.31
N GLU A 141 6.32 -5.80 -24.30
CA GLU A 141 7.05 -4.62 -24.79
C GLU A 141 6.14 -3.52 -25.37
N ASN A 142 4.89 -3.87 -25.73
CA ASN A 142 3.90 -2.93 -26.26
C ASN A 142 3.03 -2.32 -25.14
N GLY A 143 3.28 -2.69 -23.88
CA GLY A 143 2.45 -2.30 -22.73
C GLY A 143 1.11 -3.02 -22.68
N SER A 144 0.93 -4.09 -23.46
CA SER A 144 -0.23 -4.98 -23.34
C SER A 144 -0.02 -5.89 -22.14
N PHE A 145 -1.10 -6.16 -21.42
CA PHE A 145 -1.07 -7.15 -20.35
C PHE A 145 -0.80 -8.53 -20.97
N ASP A 146 0.27 -9.19 -20.52
CA ASP A 146 0.70 -10.50 -21.03
C ASP A 146 -0.23 -11.57 -20.41
N ASP A 147 -1.24 -12.00 -21.18
CA ASP A 147 -2.27 -13.00 -20.81
C ASP A 147 -1.80 -14.44 -21.05
#